data_AF-W4PCB7-F1
#
_entry.id   AF-W4PCB7-F1
#
_cell.length_a   1.000
_cell.length_b   1.000
_cell.length_c   1.000
_cell.angle_alpha   90.00
_cell.angle_beta   90.00
_cell.angle_gamma   90.00
#
_symmetry.space_group_name_H-M   'P 1'
#
loop_
_entity.id
_entity.type
_entity.pdbx_description
1 polymer ?
#
loop_
_entity_poly.entity_id
_entity_poly.type
_entity_poly.pdbx_seq_one_letter_code
_entity_poly.pdbx_strand_id
1 'polypeptide(L)' 'MNKLGAAEKYDIKVNLCGGGFTGQSQALRLAIARALVKINAEDKAALRAEGFMTRDPRSVERKKPGQPKARRRFQFSKR' A
#
# COMPACT_ATOMS: atom_id res chain seq x y z
N MET A 1 11.17 8.49 -0.86
CA MET A 1 12.48 7.84 -1.13
C MET A 1 13.62 8.86 -1.26
N ASN A 2 13.37 10.07 -1.79
CA ASN A 2 14.44 11.09 -1.92
C ASN A 2 14.91 11.70 -0.60
N LYS A 3 14.17 11.53 0.51
CA LYS A 3 14.49 12.16 1.79
C LYS A 3 15.81 11.69 2.43
N LEU A 4 16.21 10.44 2.17
CA LEU A 4 17.39 9.82 2.78
C LEU A 4 18.61 9.78 1.84
N GLY A 5 18.50 10.28 0.59
CA GLY A 5 19.58 10.19 -0.39
C GLY A 5 20.09 8.76 -0.62
N ALA A 6 19.24 7.76 -0.39
CA ALA A 6 19.61 6.35 -0.38
C ALA A 6 19.49 5.69 -1.77
N ALA A 7 19.00 6.41 -2.76
CA ALA A 7 18.73 5.87 -4.10
C ALA A 7 20.00 5.40 -4.83
N GLU A 8 21.14 6.03 -4.58
CA GLU A 8 22.43 5.65 -5.20
C GLU A 8 23.26 4.71 -4.32
N LYS A 9 22.82 4.45 -3.08
CA LYS A 9 23.60 3.69 -2.09
C LYS A 9 23.24 2.21 -2.02
N TYR A 10 22.06 1.82 -2.53
CA TYR A 10 21.53 0.47 -2.37
C TYR A 10 20.96 -0.08 -3.68
N ASP A 11 21.33 -1.31 -4.04
CA ASP A 11 20.67 -2.09 -5.08
C ASP A 11 19.46 -2.85 -4.48
N ILE A 12 18.32 -2.83 -5.17
CA ILE A 12 17.05 -3.35 -4.66
C ILE A 12 16.56 -4.47 -5.60
N LYS A 13 16.69 -5.72 -5.13
CA LYS A 13 16.12 -6.91 -5.78
C LYS A 13 14.94 -7.44 -4.96
N VAL A 14 13.75 -7.51 -5.57
CA VAL A 14 12.52 -7.94 -4.88
C VAL A 14 11.67 -8.82 -5.78
N ASN A 15 11.13 -9.88 -5.20
CA ASN A 15 10.13 -10.73 -5.83
C ASN A 15 8.73 -10.31 -5.37
N LEU A 16 7.84 -10.01 -6.30
CA LEU A 16 6.45 -9.62 -6.03
C LEU A 16 5.51 -10.60 -6.73
N CYS A 17 4.45 -11.03 -6.03
CA CYS A 17 3.47 -11.97 -6.56
C CYS A 17 2.04 -11.54 -6.17
N GLY A 18 1.08 -11.77 -7.07
CA GLY A 18 -0.34 -11.46 -6.85
C GLY A 18 -0.70 -9.97 -6.99
N GLY A 19 -2.01 -9.69 -6.97
CA GLY A 19 -2.54 -8.33 -7.10
C GLY A 19 -2.33 -7.71 -8.50
N GLY A 20 -2.31 -6.38 -8.55
CA GLY A 20 -2.00 -5.60 -9.75
C GLY A 20 -0.84 -4.63 -9.52
N PHE A 21 -0.39 -3.96 -10.59
CA PHE A 21 0.79 -3.08 -10.57
C PHE A 21 0.76 -2.00 -9.46
N THR A 22 -0.40 -1.39 -9.24
CA THR A 22 -0.59 -0.37 -8.20
C THR A 22 -0.48 -0.96 -6.78
N GLY A 23 -1.03 -2.15 -6.54
CA GLY A 23 -0.89 -2.83 -5.26
C GLY A 23 0.54 -3.30 -5.00
N GLN A 24 1.21 -3.81 -6.04
CA GLN A 24 2.60 -4.26 -5.97
C GLN A 24 3.57 -3.11 -5.67
N SER A 25 3.43 -1.96 -6.34
CA SER A 25 4.26 -0.78 -6.06
C SER A 25 4.10 -0.25 -4.63
N GLN A 26 2.88 -0.29 -4.08
CA GLN A 26 2.62 0.08 -2.68
C GLN A 26 3.24 -0.94 -1.70
N ALA A 27 3.15 -2.23 -2.01
CA ALA A 27 3.79 -3.28 -1.21
C ALA A 27 5.32 -3.13 -1.21
N LEU A 28 5.91 -2.87 -2.38
CA LEU A 28 7.34 -2.62 -2.54
C LEU A 28 7.80 -1.40 -1.73
N ARG A 29 7.04 -0.31 -1.77
CA ARG A 29 7.32 0.90 -0.98
C ARG A 29 7.42 0.62 0.51
N LEU A 30 6.45 -0.12 1.07
CA LEU A 30 6.44 -0.48 2.49
C LEU A 30 7.58 -1.46 2.82
N ALA A 31 7.90 -2.39 1.91
CA ALA A 31 9.01 -3.32 2.09
C ALA A 31 10.35 -2.60 2.19
N ILE A 32 10.63 -1.65 1.30
CA ILE A 32 11.86 -0.85 1.34
C ILE A 32 11.93 -0.02 2.63
N ALA A 33 10.83 0.62 3.05
CA ALA A 33 10.79 1.36 4.31
C ALA A 33 11.13 0.47 5.52
N ARG A 34 10.60 -0.76 5.56
CA ARG A 34 10.91 -1.73 6.62
C ARG A 34 12.36 -2.23 6.55
N ALA A 35 12.92 -2.39 5.35
CA ALA A 35 14.31 -2.79 5.17
C ALA A 35 15.27 -1.70 5.67
N LEU A 36 15.01 -0.43 5.35
CA LEU A 36 15.80 0.70 5.84
C LEU A 36 15.79 0.79 7.37
N VAL A 37 14.63 0.63 8.01
CA VAL A 37 14.52 0.62 9.49
C VAL A 37 15.30 -0.53 10.13
N LYS A 38 15.46 -1.67 9.44
CA LYS A 38 16.30 -2.77 9.93
C LYS A 38 17.79 -2.46 9.84
N ILE A 39 18.22 -1.66 8.85
CA ILE A 39 19.62 -1.26 8.68
C ILE A 39 19.96 -0.16 9.68
N ASN A 40 19.14 0.89 9.75
CA ASN A 40 19.29 1.97 10.71
C ASN A 40 17.96 2.30 11.39
N ALA A 41 17.90 2.14 12.71
CA ALA A 41 16.70 2.38 13.49
C ALA A 41 16.34 3.87 13.60
N GLU A 42 17.30 4.77 13.40
CA GLU A 42 17.12 6.23 13.51
C GLU A 42 16.23 6.78 12.39
N ASP A 43 16.28 6.16 11.20
CA ASP A 43 15.49 6.54 10.03
C ASP A 43 13.97 6.37 10.25
N LYS A 44 13.58 5.61 11.28
CA LYS A 44 12.17 5.33 11.59
C LYS A 44 11.37 6.59 11.87
N ALA A 45 11.95 7.58 12.55
CA ALA A 45 11.26 8.83 12.86
C ALA A 45 10.98 9.63 11.58
N ALA A 46 11.98 9.75 10.70
CA ALA A 46 11.86 10.46 9.42
C ALA A 46 10.86 9.78 8.47
N LEU A 47 10.89 8.44 8.39
CA LEU A 47 9.98 7.66 7.53
C LEU A 47 8.54 7.65 8.03
N ARG A 48 8.33 7.69 9.35
CA ARG A 48 7.00 7.78 9.95
C ARG A 48 6.38 9.16 9.74
N ALA A 49 7.17 10.23 9.82
CA ALA A 49 6.70 11.58 9.53
C ALA A 49 6.17 11.73 8.09
N GLU A 50 6.76 11.00 7.12
CA GLU A 50 6.30 10.98 5.73
C GLU A 50 5.22 9.93 5.43
N GLY A 51 4.78 9.16 6.44
CA GLY A 51 3.71 8.17 6.28
C GLY A 51 4.11 6.89 5.55
N PHE A 52 5.41 6.61 5.33
CA PHE A 52 5.87 5.42 4.61
C PHE A 52 5.79 4.11 5.41
N MET A 53 5.58 4.21 6.72
CA MET A 53 5.54 3.06 7.63
C MET A 53 4.13 2.47 7.81
N THR A 54 3.08 3.17 7.39
CA THR A 54 1.69 2.74 7.58
C THR A 54 1.26 1.84 6.43
N ARG A 55 0.73 0.65 6.75
CA ARG A 55 0.11 -0.23 5.76
C ARG A 55 -1.27 0.31 5.41
N ASP A 56 -1.62 0.36 4.12
CA ASP A 56 -3.00 0.61 3.68
C ASP A 56 -3.87 -0.64 3.96
N PRO A 57 -4.87 -0.54 4.86
CA PRO A 57 -5.73 -1.67 5.20
C PRO A 57 -6.92 -1.84 4.24
N ARG A 58 -7.12 -0.90 3.30
CA ARG A 58 -8.30 -0.92 2.41
C ARG A 58 -8.28 -2.17 1.53
N SER A 59 -9.41 -2.87 1.51
CA SER A 59 -9.65 -4.02 0.65
C SER A 59 -10.96 -3.85 -0.10
N VAL A 60 -11.12 -4.57 -1.20
CA VAL A 60 -12.38 -4.57 -1.96
C VAL A 60 -13.50 -5.12 -1.08
N GLU A 61 -14.56 -4.32 -0.88
CA GLU A 61 -15.75 -4.77 -0.15
C GLU A 61 -16.47 -5.85 -0.97
N ARG A 62 -16.86 -6.94 -0.33
CA ARG A 62 -17.55 -8.06 -1.00
C ARG A 62 -18.91 -7.62 -1.58
N LYS A 63 -19.39 -8.35 -2.59
CA LYS A 63 -20.76 -8.21 -3.10
C LYS A 63 -21.76 -8.68 -2.03
N LYS A 64 -22.83 -7.91 -1.83
CA LYS A 64 -23.95 -8.26 -0.94
C LYS A 64 -25.09 -8.85 -1.79
N PRO A 65 -25.79 -9.91 -1.32
CA PRO A 65 -26.91 -10.48 -2.04
C PRO A 65 -28.03 -9.43 -2.22
N GLY A 66 -28.74 -9.50 -3.33
CA GLY A 66 -29.76 -8.49 -3.70
C GLY A 66 -29.19 -7.16 -4.21
N GLN A 67 -27.87 -7.03 -4.40
CA GLN A 67 -27.25 -5.83 -4.95
C GLN A 67 -26.32 -6.16 -6.14
N PRO A 68 -26.26 -5.32 -7.20
CA PRO A 68 -25.34 -5.52 -8.31
C PRO A 68 -23.85 -5.39 -7.92
N LYS A 69 -23.51 -4.59 -6.90
CA LYS A 69 -22.14 -4.44 -6.37
C LYS A 69 -22.17 -4.36 -4.83
N ALA A 70 -21.06 -4.00 -4.18
CA ALA A 70 -20.97 -3.90 -2.72
C ALA A 70 -21.98 -2.92 -2.08
N ARG A 71 -22.27 -1.80 -2.75
CA ARG A 71 -23.20 -0.75 -2.27
C ARG A 71 -24.20 -0.25 -3.31
N ARG A 72 -23.96 -0.51 -4.60
CA ARG A 72 -24.84 -0.07 -5.69
C ARG A 72 -26.16 -0.83 -5.58
N ARG A 73 -27.29 -0.13 -5.59
CA ARG A 73 -28.63 -0.72 -5.63
C ARG A 73 -29.19 -0.69 -7.06
N PHE A 74 -30.16 -1.56 -7.33
CA PHE A 74 -30.97 -1.44 -8.54
C PHE A 74 -31.82 -0.17 -8.50
N GLN A 75 -32.27 0.31 -9.66
CA GLN A 75 -33.23 1.41 -9.72
C GLN A 75 -34.51 0.99 -8.98
N PHE A 76 -34.95 1.82 -8.05
CA PHE A 76 -36.17 1.59 -7.28
C PHE A 76 -37.24 2.59 -7.75
N SER A 77 -38.36 2.08 -8.24
CA SER A 77 -39.54 2.90 -8.54
C SER A 77 -40.45 2.91 -7.32
N LYS A 78 -40.76 4.11 -6.79
CA LYS A 78 -41.83 4.28 -5.80
C LYS A 78 -43.15 4.45 -6.52
N ARG A 79 -44.20 3.85 -5.97
CA ARG A 79 -45.58 4.07 -6.43
C ARG A 79 -46.05 5.46 -6.05
#